data_AF-A0A4R2JR84-F1
#
_entry.id   AF-A0A4R2JR84-F1
#
_cell.length_a   1.000
_cell.length_b   1.000
_cell.length_c   1.000
_cell.angle_alpha   90.00
_cell.angle_beta   90.00
_cell.angle_gamma   90.00
#
_symmetry.space_group_name_H-M   'P 1'
#
loop_
_entity.id
_entity.type
_entity.pdbx_description
1 polymer ?
#
loop_
_entity_poly.entity_id
_entity_poly.type
_entity_poly.pdbx_seq_one_letter_code
_entity_poly.pdbx_strand_id
1 'polypeptide(L)'
;MSRRSTEELAEPVTFIVDTDGVLRLAPRRSEHVACASGGMVLCAGEMSFCREAGRWRVGEVSNQSTGYCPDVTSWPAVAEALDRAGIRRPAGFTHEVVFRRCTNCQEHNIVREDDFVCVFCDAVLPQEWNVDPG
;
A
#
# COMPACT_ATOMS: atom_id res chain seq x y z
N MET A 1 11.46 -4.69 29.86
CA MET A 1 10.58 -5.32 28.86
C MET A 1 9.25 -4.60 28.86
N SER A 2 9.06 -3.67 27.92
CA SER A 2 7.90 -2.78 27.89
C SER A 2 6.65 -3.57 27.49
N ARG A 3 5.65 -3.63 28.38
CA ARG A 3 4.30 -4.08 28.05
C ARG A 3 3.66 -3.01 27.20
N ARG A 4 3.68 -3.18 25.88
CA ARG A 4 2.93 -2.31 24.97
C ARG A 4 1.44 -2.51 25.24
N SER A 5 0.79 -1.46 25.75
CA SER A 5 -0.63 -1.43 26.06
C SER A 5 -1.47 -1.58 24.79
N THR A 6 -2.70 -2.05 24.95
CA THR A 6 -3.67 -2.35 23.87
C THR A 6 -3.95 -1.18 22.90
N GLU A 7 -3.51 0.03 23.21
CA GLU A 7 -3.58 1.24 22.37
C GLU A 7 -2.40 1.38 21.37
N GLU A 8 -1.30 0.63 21.52
CA GLU A 8 -0.03 0.86 20.81
C GLU A 8 0.10 0.14 19.45
N LEU A 9 -1.01 -0.26 18.82
CA LEU A 9 -1.01 -0.74 17.41
C LEU A 9 -1.89 0.10 16.48
N ALA A 10 -2.31 1.28 16.94
CA ALA A 10 -2.95 2.28 16.10
C ALA A 10 -1.98 2.87 15.05
N GLU A 11 -0.68 2.85 15.29
CA GLU A 11 0.29 3.38 14.32
C GLU A 11 0.34 2.47 13.07
N PRO A 12 0.12 3.03 11.86
CA PRO A 12 0.29 2.30 10.62
C PRO A 12 1.71 1.73 10.51
N VAL A 13 1.83 0.51 10.05
CA VAL A 13 3.09 -0.14 9.67
C VAL A 13 3.24 -0.14 8.16
N THR A 14 4.47 -0.05 7.69
CA THR A 14 4.83 -0.30 6.30
C THR A 14 4.65 -1.78 6.01
N PHE A 15 4.06 -2.12 4.87
CA PHE A 15 4.00 -3.51 4.42
C PHE A 15 4.40 -3.65 2.96
N ILE A 16 4.88 -4.84 2.62
CA ILE A 16 4.93 -5.33 1.23
C ILE A 16 4.32 -6.72 1.14
N VAL A 17 3.81 -7.06 -0.03
CA VAL A 17 3.51 -8.43 -0.44
C VAL A 17 4.53 -8.79 -1.50
N ASP A 18 5.44 -9.71 -1.19
CA ASP A 18 6.46 -10.12 -2.16
C ASP A 18 5.84 -10.99 -3.28
N THR A 19 6.66 -11.34 -4.28
CA THR A 19 6.23 -12.14 -5.42
C THR A 19 5.78 -13.55 -5.05
N ASP A 20 6.17 -14.05 -3.88
CA ASP A 20 5.70 -15.33 -3.33
C ASP A 20 4.37 -15.18 -2.55
N GLY A 21 3.82 -13.96 -2.49
CA GLY A 21 2.61 -13.63 -1.76
C GLY A 21 2.84 -13.48 -0.25
N VAL A 22 4.06 -13.41 0.24
CA VAL A 22 4.31 -13.30 1.68
C VAL A 22 4.13 -11.85 2.13
N LEU A 23 3.27 -11.64 3.13
CA LEU A 23 3.10 -10.36 3.80
C LEU A 23 4.30 -10.10 4.72
N ARG A 24 5.05 -9.03 4.45
CA ARG A 24 6.14 -8.56 5.30
C ARG A 24 5.78 -7.21 5.87
N LEU A 25 6.07 -7.01 7.16
CA LEU A 25 5.77 -5.79 7.90
C LEU A 25 7.07 -5.14 8.38
N ALA A 26 7.12 -3.83 8.34
CA ALA A 26 8.18 -3.01 8.89
C ALA A 26 7.59 -1.79 9.62
N PRO A 27 8.27 -1.20 10.61
CA PRO A 27 7.81 0.03 11.25
C PRO A 27 7.55 1.16 10.23
N ARG A 28 6.60 2.06 10.51
CA ARG A 28 6.10 3.12 9.59
C ARG A 28 7.16 3.95 8.85
N ARG A 29 8.34 4.12 9.45
CA ARG A 29 9.45 4.93 8.91
C ARG A 29 10.48 4.10 8.15
N SER A 30 10.24 2.81 7.99
CA SER A 30 11.01 1.96 7.08
C SER A 30 10.49 2.19 5.67
N GLU A 31 11.40 2.53 4.75
CA GLU A 31 11.10 2.60 3.33
C GLU A 31 10.62 1.23 2.82
N HIS A 32 9.59 1.21 1.97
CA HIS A 32 9.08 -0.05 1.38
C HIS A 32 10.18 -0.82 0.65
N VAL A 33 11.08 -0.10 -0.02
CA VAL A 33 12.22 -0.68 -0.75
C VAL A 33 13.16 -1.45 0.20
N ALA A 34 13.40 -0.90 1.40
CA ALA A 34 14.17 -1.59 2.42
C ALA A 34 13.43 -2.82 2.98
N CYS A 35 12.09 -2.75 3.09
CA CYS A 35 11.26 -3.88 3.51
C CYS A 35 11.25 -5.03 2.49
N ALA A 36 11.30 -4.69 1.20
CA ALA A 36 11.40 -5.63 0.09
C ALA A 36 12.84 -6.06 -0.25
N SER A 37 13.85 -5.55 0.46
CA SER A 37 15.27 -5.72 0.10
C SER A 37 15.57 -5.34 -1.37
N GLY A 38 14.85 -4.37 -1.92
CA GLY A 38 14.96 -3.94 -3.32
C GLY A 38 14.27 -4.84 -4.36
N GLY A 39 13.53 -5.87 -3.93
CA GLY A 39 12.84 -6.80 -4.83
C GLY A 39 11.57 -6.22 -5.45
N MET A 40 11.07 -6.91 -6.48
CA MET A 40 9.72 -6.70 -7.01
C MET A 40 8.67 -7.10 -5.96
N VAL A 41 7.53 -6.41 -5.96
CA VAL A 41 6.43 -6.66 -5.02
C VAL A 41 5.12 -6.74 -5.78
N LEU A 42 4.18 -7.55 -5.29
CA LEU A 42 2.80 -7.57 -5.77
C LEU A 42 2.02 -6.36 -5.27
N CYS A 43 2.36 -5.85 -4.08
CA CYS A 43 1.80 -4.64 -3.51
C CYS A 43 2.73 -4.08 -2.42
N ALA A 44 2.64 -2.77 -2.17
CA ALA A 44 3.27 -2.09 -1.04
C ALA A 44 2.35 -1.01 -0.49
N GLY A 45 2.42 -0.71 0.81
CA GLY A 45 1.58 0.34 1.38
C GLY A 45 1.72 0.48 2.89
N GLU A 46 0.71 1.08 3.52
CA GLU A 46 0.62 1.21 4.97
C GLU A 46 -0.63 0.48 5.48
N MET A 47 -0.55 -0.12 6.67
CA MET A 47 -1.71 -0.71 7.33
C MET A 47 -1.63 -0.62 8.85
N SER A 48 -2.76 -0.46 9.52
CA SER A 48 -2.87 -0.52 10.98
C SER A 48 -3.59 -1.80 11.41
N PHE A 49 -3.33 -2.25 12.63
CA PHE A 49 -3.94 -3.47 13.17
C PHE A 49 -4.66 -3.17 14.48
N CYS A 50 -5.83 -3.77 14.65
CA CYS A 50 -6.57 -3.74 15.89
C CYS A 50 -6.94 -5.14 16.36
N ARG A 51 -7.28 -5.26 17.64
CA ARG A 51 -7.83 -6.48 18.21
C ARG A 51 -9.33 -6.33 18.41
N GLU A 52 -10.09 -7.26 17.84
CA GLU A 52 -11.55 -7.35 18.00
C GLU A 52 -11.89 -8.76 18.49
N ALA A 53 -12.55 -8.85 19.65
CA ALA A 53 -12.90 -10.13 20.28
C ALA A 53 -11.74 -11.16 20.35
N GLY A 54 -10.53 -10.68 20.64
CA GLY A 54 -9.32 -11.51 20.76
C GLY A 54 -8.67 -11.93 19.43
N ARG A 55 -9.19 -11.48 18.28
CA ARG A 55 -8.65 -11.76 16.94
C ARG A 55 -8.04 -10.51 16.33
N TRP A 56 -6.99 -10.70 15.53
CA TRP A 56 -6.39 -9.62 14.75
C TRP A 56 -7.27 -9.24 13.56
N ARG A 57 -7.36 -7.94 13.32
CA ARG A 57 -8.04 -7.34 12.19
C ARG A 57 -7.22 -6.17 11.67
N VAL A 58 -7.24 -5.96 10.35
CA VAL A 58 -6.76 -4.72 9.74
C VAL A 58 -7.75 -3.59 10.05
N GLY A 59 -7.25 -2.54 10.69
CA GLY A 59 -8.02 -1.32 10.96
C GLY A 59 -8.16 -0.49 9.70
N GLU A 60 -7.03 0.02 9.23
CA GLU A 60 -6.89 0.74 7.96
C GLU A 60 -5.79 0.09 7.11
N VAL A 61 -5.93 0.22 5.79
CA VAL A 61 -4.96 -0.24 4.80
C VAL A 61 -5.04 0.64 3.55
N SER A 62 -3.88 1.04 3.05
CA SER A 62 -3.70 1.79 1.81
C SER A 62 -2.63 1.15 0.93
N ASN A 63 -2.68 1.42 -0.36
CA ASN A 63 -1.62 1.09 -1.32
C ASN A 63 -0.59 2.23 -1.45
N GLN A 64 -0.50 3.13 -0.45
CA GLN A 64 0.35 4.31 -0.51
C GLN A 64 1.84 3.93 -0.38
N SER A 65 2.49 3.75 -1.52
CA SER A 65 3.94 3.61 -1.61
C SER A 65 4.44 4.42 -2.80
N THR A 66 5.16 5.51 -2.54
CA THR A 66 5.73 6.35 -3.61
C THR A 66 6.96 5.73 -4.27
N GLY A 67 7.54 4.68 -3.66
CA GLY A 67 8.65 3.92 -4.23
C GLY A 67 8.20 2.83 -5.21
N TYR A 68 7.04 2.21 -4.98
CA TYR A 68 6.51 1.13 -5.83
C TYR A 68 5.26 1.51 -6.63
N CYS A 69 4.51 2.52 -6.20
CA CYS A 69 3.30 3.03 -6.85
C CYS A 69 2.30 1.94 -7.31
N PRO A 70 1.95 0.95 -6.46
CA PRO A 70 1.11 -0.17 -6.88
C PRO A 70 -0.30 0.28 -7.29
N ASP A 71 -0.86 -0.38 -8.29
CA ASP A 71 -2.22 -0.12 -8.76
C ASP A 71 -3.28 -0.57 -7.75
N VAL A 72 -4.50 -0.02 -7.81
CA VAL A 72 -5.63 -0.46 -6.97
C VAL A 72 -5.99 -1.94 -7.20
N THR A 73 -5.72 -2.45 -8.40
CA THR A 73 -5.90 -3.86 -8.75
C THR A 73 -4.92 -4.81 -8.05
N SER A 74 -3.94 -4.30 -7.30
CA SER A 74 -3.04 -5.10 -6.44
C SER A 74 -3.70 -5.62 -5.17
N TRP A 75 -4.89 -5.12 -4.81
CA TRP A 75 -5.61 -5.53 -3.60
C TRP A 75 -5.73 -7.05 -3.39
N PRO A 76 -6.07 -7.87 -4.41
CA PRO A 76 -6.19 -9.32 -4.24
C PRO A 76 -4.94 -9.98 -3.63
N ALA A 77 -3.74 -9.52 -3.98
CA ALA A 77 -2.51 -10.04 -3.40
C ALA A 77 -2.41 -9.77 -1.89
N VAL A 78 -2.83 -8.57 -1.46
CA VAL A 78 -2.91 -8.20 -0.04
C VAL A 78 -3.97 -9.02 0.68
N ALA A 79 -5.14 -9.17 0.06
CA ALA A 79 -6.25 -9.92 0.60
C ALA A 79 -5.87 -11.38 0.87
N GLU A 80 -5.27 -12.05 -0.11
CA GLU A 80 -4.80 -13.43 0.02
C GLU A 80 -3.70 -13.57 1.08
N ALA A 81 -2.77 -12.62 1.16
CA ALA A 81 -1.70 -12.66 2.15
C ALA A 81 -2.24 -12.51 3.58
N LEU A 82 -3.24 -11.65 3.78
CA LEU A 82 -3.95 -11.52 5.06
C LEU A 82 -4.77 -12.77 5.41
N ASP A 83 -5.45 -13.36 4.41
CA ASP A 83 -6.22 -14.59 4.58
C ASP A 83 -5.30 -15.77 4.98
N ARG A 84 -4.12 -15.90 4.35
CA ARG A 84 -3.08 -16.87 4.75
C ARG A 84 -2.55 -16.64 6.16
N ALA A 85 -2.43 -15.38 6.58
CA ALA A 85 -2.00 -15.02 7.92
C ALA A 85 -3.10 -15.18 8.99
N GLY A 86 -4.34 -15.49 8.59
CA GLY A 86 -5.49 -15.59 9.49
C GLY A 86 -5.92 -14.24 10.09
N ILE A 87 -5.57 -13.13 9.42
CA ILE A 87 -5.92 -11.77 9.85
C ILE A 87 -7.19 -11.34 9.13
N ARG A 88 -8.18 -10.86 9.88
CA ARG A 88 -9.41 -10.35 9.27
C ARG A 88 -9.10 -9.09 8.46
N ARG A 89 -9.49 -9.08 7.19
CA ARG A 89 -9.30 -7.96 6.26
C ARG A 89 -10.62 -7.24 5.92
N PRO A 90 -10.56 -5.99 5.45
CA PRO A 90 -11.66 -5.34 4.74
C PRO A 90 -11.93 -5.98 3.37
N ALA A 91 -12.91 -5.46 2.63
CA ALA A 91 -13.25 -5.92 1.29
C ALA A 91 -12.30 -5.40 0.20
N GLY A 92 -11.68 -4.25 0.44
CA GLY A 92 -10.79 -3.49 -0.43
C GLY A 92 -9.79 -2.68 0.39
N PHE A 93 -8.95 -1.89 -0.27
CA PHE A 93 -8.20 -0.86 0.44
C PHE A 93 -9.18 0.10 1.13
N THR A 94 -8.92 0.46 2.39
CA THR A 94 -9.73 1.49 3.06
C THR A 94 -9.42 2.88 2.54
N HIS A 95 -8.20 3.06 2.00
CA HIS A 95 -7.73 4.29 1.40
C HIS A 95 -6.96 3.93 0.12
N GLU A 96 -7.60 4.14 -1.02
CA GLU A 96 -7.01 3.88 -2.34
C GLU A 96 -6.23 5.11 -2.81
N VAL A 97 -5.06 4.87 -3.37
CA VAL A 97 -4.20 5.88 -3.99
C VAL A 97 -3.99 5.50 -5.44
N VAL A 98 -4.50 6.31 -6.35
CA VAL A 98 -4.39 6.07 -7.79
C VAL A 98 -3.13 6.76 -8.30
N PHE A 99 -2.06 5.98 -8.50
CA PHE A 99 -0.80 6.48 -9.04
C PHE A 99 -0.80 6.51 -10.56
N ARG A 100 -0.29 7.60 -11.14
CA ARG A 100 -0.05 7.73 -12.59
C ARG A 100 1.29 8.36 -12.86
N ARG A 101 1.95 7.93 -13.93
CA ARG A 101 3.16 8.56 -14.44
C ARG A 101 2.78 9.49 -15.58
N CYS A 102 3.12 10.77 -15.48
CA CYS A 102 2.83 11.71 -16.55
C CYS A 102 3.66 11.38 -17.78
N THR A 103 3.03 11.23 -18.95
CA THR A 103 3.76 10.94 -20.20
C THR A 103 4.53 12.14 -20.74
N ASN A 104 4.22 13.35 -20.26
CA ASN A 104 4.90 14.58 -20.63
C ASN A 104 6.14 14.84 -19.76
N CYS A 105 5.96 15.05 -18.45
CA CYS A 105 7.06 15.42 -17.54
C CYS A 105 7.67 14.24 -16.76
N GLN A 106 7.14 13.02 -16.93
CA GLN A 106 7.63 11.79 -16.27
C GLN A 106 7.42 11.70 -14.75
N GLU A 107 6.87 12.74 -14.11
CA GLU A 107 6.59 12.74 -12.67
C GLU A 107 5.47 11.75 -12.29
N HIS A 108 5.63 11.14 -11.11
CA HIS A 108 4.58 10.35 -10.47
C HIS A 108 3.55 11.28 -9.82
N ASN A 109 2.29 11.04 -10.13
CA ASN A 109 1.14 11.79 -9.67
C ASN A 109 0.21 10.88 -8.88
N ILE A 110 -0.51 11.49 -7.94
CA ILE A 110 -1.66 10.90 -7.27
C ILE A 110 -2.90 11.59 -7.84
N VAL A 111 -3.75 10.81 -8.50
CA VAL A 111 -5.06 11.28 -8.97
C VAL A 111 -5.95 11.51 -7.75
N ARG A 112 -6.59 12.69 -7.70
CA ARG A 112 -7.53 13.06 -6.64
C ARG A 112 -8.89 13.30 -7.27
N GLU A 113 -9.95 12.79 -6.65
CA GLU A 113 -11.33 13.07 -7.07
C GLU A 113 -11.58 12.76 -8.56
N ASP A 114 -10.94 11.70 -9.08
CA ASP A 114 -10.97 11.28 -10.48
C ASP A 114 -10.49 12.35 -11.49
N ASP A 115 -9.71 13.33 -11.05
CA ASP A 115 -9.09 14.35 -11.91
C ASP A 115 -7.72 13.89 -12.44
N PHE A 116 -7.72 13.43 -13.69
CA PHE A 116 -6.54 12.91 -14.38
C PHE A 116 -5.70 14.03 -15.02
N VAL A 117 -5.19 14.94 -14.19
CA VAL A 117 -4.32 16.05 -14.59
C VAL A 117 -3.03 16.04 -13.79
N CYS A 118 -1.90 16.22 -14.47
CA CYS A 118 -0.59 16.28 -13.85
C CYS A 118 -0.42 17.59 -13.08
N VAL A 119 -0.18 17.51 -11.76
CA VAL A 119 -0.03 18.71 -10.92
C VAL A 119 1.25 19.51 -11.21
N PHE A 120 2.17 18.96 -12.00
CA PHE A 120 3.46 19.57 -12.31
C PHE A 120 3.49 20.30 -13.65
N CYS A 121 2.65 19.91 -14.61
CA CYS A 121 2.70 20.47 -15.96
C CYS A 121 1.32 20.58 -16.66
N ASP A 122 0.23 20.35 -15.92
CA ASP A 122 -1.17 20.43 -16.39
C ASP A 122 -1.52 19.50 -17.57
N ALA A 123 -0.65 18.56 -17.92
CA ALA A 123 -0.92 17.57 -18.94
C ALA A 123 -1.92 16.50 -18.46
N VAL A 124 -2.76 16.02 -19.37
CA VAL A 124 -3.68 14.91 -19.09
C VAL A 124 -2.89 13.64 -18.73
N LEU A 125 -3.30 12.99 -17.64
CA LEU A 125 -2.72 11.73 -17.17
C LEU A 125 -3.41 10.53 -17.83
N PRO A 126 -2.70 9.40 -18.02
CA PRO A 126 -3.31 8.16 -18.50
C PRO A 126 -4.42 7.66 -17.57
N GLN A 127 -5.49 7.14 -18.18
CA GLN A 127 -6.61 6.52 -17.44
C GLN A 127 -6.20 5.19 -16.84
N GLU A 128 -5.38 4.42 -17.56
CA GLU A 128 -4.83 3.15 -17.10
C GLU A 128 -3.55 3.36 -16.29
N TRP A 129 -3.28 2.46 -15.36
CA TRP A 129 -2.06 2.48 -14.57
C TRP A 129 -0.83 2.25 -15.45
N ASN A 130 0.21 3.08 -15.28
CA ASN A 130 1.39 3.10 -16.15
C ASN A 130 2.71 3.31 -15.38
N VAL A 131 2.75 2.88 -14.12
CA VAL A 131 3.88 3.14 -13.20
C VAL A 131 4.81 1.94 -13.04
N ASP A 132 4.78 1.00 -13.99
CA ASP A 132 5.65 -0.17 -14.01
C ASP A 132 7.14 0.26 -13.94
N PRO A 133 8.00 -0.41 -13.13
CA PRO A 133 9.45 -0.29 -13.25
C PRO A 133 9.94 -0.94 -14.56
N GLY A 134 9.54 -0.35 -15.69
CA GLY A 134 10.10 -0.67 -17.00
C GLY A 134 11.59 -0.33 -17.08
#